data_AF-A0A073CLW6-F1
#
_entry.id   AF-A0A073CLW6-F1
#
_cell.length_a   1.000
_cell.length_b   1.000
_cell.length_c   1.000
_cell.angle_alpha   90.00
_cell.angle_beta   90.00
_cell.angle_gamma   90.00
#
_symmetry.space_group_name_H-M   'P 1'
#
loop_
_entity.id
_entity.type
_entity.pdbx_description
1 polymer ?
#
loop_
_entity_poly.entity_id
_entity_poly.type
_entity_poly.pdbx_seq_one_letter_code
_entity_poly.pdbx_strand_id
1 'polypeptide(L)'
;MINPNKRKLNNYLPVSESGYTILEGLMAVIVVSVMLLAIGPVIAFSVGTRVQAKRVELATQAGKSYIDWVKAAPDANAIKERAPKQTAITAPATGDLTSDCTSKDGYCTTTDKKLYCVNLDETAGCQTNSPVDMVVQPIITKVTDATKPENGYGMQVRVYRANSFAPGVTLQSPTKSDSLTTNALGNRGLPLVMMKTEVLPSGATFENLQERLKLP
;
A
#
# COMPACT_ATOMS: atom_id res chain seq x y z
N MET A 1 -54.32 -49.23 70.08
CA MET A 1 -53.21 -48.32 69.72
C MET A 1 -52.97 -48.45 68.22
N ILE A 2 -52.89 -47.29 67.56
CA ILE A 2 -52.97 -47.04 66.12
C ILE A 2 -51.73 -47.57 65.37
N ASN A 3 -51.92 -48.20 64.19
CA ASN A 3 -50.88 -48.15 63.16
C ASN A 3 -51.50 -48.20 61.74
N PRO A 4 -51.46 -47.08 60.99
CA PRO A 4 -51.87 -47.00 59.60
C PRO A 4 -50.61 -46.93 58.71
N ASN A 5 -50.55 -47.71 57.64
CA ASN A 5 -50.33 -47.12 56.31
C ASN A 5 -50.37 -48.19 55.21
N LYS A 6 -51.33 -48.00 54.31
CA LYS A 6 -51.39 -48.66 53.00
C LYS A 6 -50.26 -48.10 52.13
N ARG A 7 -49.35 -48.95 51.67
CA ARG A 7 -48.38 -48.59 50.62
C ARG A 7 -49.14 -48.30 49.33
N LYS A 8 -49.15 -47.04 48.89
CA LYS A 8 -49.52 -46.67 47.51
C LYS A 8 -48.32 -46.90 46.61
N LEU A 9 -48.56 -47.59 45.49
CA LEU A 9 -47.61 -47.87 44.43
C LEU A 9 -47.00 -46.58 43.86
N ASN A 10 -45.74 -46.72 43.45
CA ASN A 10 -44.96 -45.79 42.65
C ASN A 10 -45.77 -45.22 41.47
N ASN A 11 -46.11 -43.94 41.53
CA ASN A 11 -46.26 -43.14 40.32
C ASN A 11 -44.86 -42.63 39.97
N TYR A 12 -44.09 -43.43 39.22
CA TYR A 12 -43.05 -42.84 38.37
C TYR A 12 -43.80 -42.00 37.33
N LEU A 13 -43.77 -40.69 37.52
CA LEU A 13 -43.97 -39.78 36.41
C LEU A 13 -42.98 -40.22 35.31
N PRO A 14 -43.42 -40.44 34.06
CA PRO A 14 -42.47 -40.55 32.97
C PRO A 14 -41.87 -39.16 32.83
N VAL A 15 -40.73 -38.93 33.49
CA VAL A 15 -39.87 -37.82 33.14
C VAL A 15 -39.43 -38.15 31.73
N SER A 16 -39.95 -37.40 30.76
CA SER A 16 -39.43 -37.39 29.41
C SER A 16 -38.05 -36.72 29.48
N GLU A 17 -37.07 -37.42 30.04
CA GLU A 17 -35.65 -37.11 29.90
C GLU A 17 -35.29 -37.43 28.45
N SER A 18 -35.65 -36.54 27.54
CA SER A 18 -34.94 -36.38 26.27
C SER A 18 -33.57 -35.77 26.61
N GLY A 19 -32.77 -36.52 27.37
CA GLY A 19 -31.41 -36.16 27.74
C GLY A 19 -30.58 -36.18 26.46
N TYR A 20 -29.96 -35.03 26.14
CA TYR A 20 -28.94 -34.91 25.12
C TYR A 20 -28.01 -36.12 25.19
N THR A 21 -28.09 -37.01 24.20
CA THR A 21 -27.23 -38.18 24.18
C THR A 21 -25.81 -37.73 23.85
N ILE A 22 -24.80 -38.34 24.48
CA ILE A 22 -23.37 -38.04 24.23
C ILE A 22 -23.05 -38.09 22.72
N LEU A 23 -23.74 -38.97 21.98
CA LEU A 23 -23.65 -39.09 20.52
C LEU A 23 -24.16 -37.86 19.76
N GLU A 24 -25.26 -37.25 20.20
CA GLU A 24 -25.81 -36.02 19.62
C GLU A 24 -24.87 -34.83 19.85
N GLY A 25 -24.30 -34.72 21.05
CA GLY A 25 -23.25 -33.74 21.35
C GLY A 25 -21.98 -33.94 20.51
N LEU A 26 -21.55 -35.19 20.31
CA LEU A 26 -20.40 -35.52 19.48
C LEU A 26 -20.64 -35.16 18.00
N MET A 27 -21.81 -35.51 17.46
CA MET A 27 -22.18 -35.15 16.09
C MET A 27 -22.29 -33.64 15.91
N ALA A 28 -22.87 -32.92 16.87
CA ALA A 28 -22.95 -31.47 16.84
C ALA A 28 -21.55 -30.82 16.77
N VAL A 29 -20.60 -31.27 17.60
CA VAL A 29 -19.22 -30.77 17.57
C VAL A 29 -18.54 -31.08 16.23
N ILE A 30 -18.74 -32.26 15.66
CA ILE A 30 -18.17 -32.63 14.34
C ILE A 30 -18.73 -31.73 13.25
N VAL A 31 -20.04 -31.54 13.19
CA VAL A 31 -20.71 -30.70 12.17
C VAL A 31 -20.24 -29.25 12.28
N VAL A 32 -20.20 -28.70 13.50
CA VAL A 32 -19.71 -27.33 13.73
C VAL A 32 -18.24 -27.21 13.32
N SER A 33 -17.40 -28.20 13.64
CA SER A 33 -15.99 -28.20 13.27
C SER A 33 -15.79 -28.22 11.75
N VAL A 34 -16.53 -29.05 11.01
CA VAL A 34 -16.49 -29.08 9.54
C VAL A 34 -16.98 -27.76 8.95
N MET A 35 -18.02 -27.15 9.51
CA MET A 35 -18.55 -25.86 9.06
C MET A 35 -17.54 -24.73 9.27
N LEU A 36 -16.85 -24.70 10.42
CA LEU A 36 -15.79 -23.74 10.69
C LEU A 36 -14.58 -23.94 9.78
N LEU A 37 -14.19 -25.18 9.50
CA LEU A 37 -13.11 -25.49 8.55
C LEU A 37 -13.45 -25.06 7.12
N ALA A 38 -14.72 -25.12 6.73
CA ALA A 38 -15.17 -24.66 5.41
C ALA A 38 -15.18 -23.13 5.28
N ILE A 39 -15.62 -22.40 6.31
CA ILE A 39 -15.78 -20.94 6.25
C ILE A 39 -14.49 -20.18 6.60
N GLY A 40 -13.66 -20.73 7.50
CA GLY A 40 -12.44 -20.10 8.00
C GLY A 40 -11.49 -19.58 6.91
N PRO A 41 -11.10 -20.41 5.91
CA PRO A 41 -10.21 -19.98 4.84
C PRO A 41 -10.78 -18.81 4.04
N VAL A 42 -12.09 -18.78 3.78
CA VAL A 42 -12.75 -17.73 3.00
C VAL A 42 -12.66 -16.37 3.70
N ILE A 43 -12.86 -16.35 5.02
CA ILE A 43 -12.73 -15.12 5.83
C ILE A 43 -11.28 -14.63 5.80
N ALA A 44 -10.31 -15.53 5.98
CA ALA A 44 -8.89 -15.19 5.96
C ALA A 44 -8.46 -14.60 4.60
N PHE A 45 -8.87 -15.23 3.50
CA PHE A 45 -8.63 -14.70 2.15
C PHE A 45 -9.29 -13.34 1.94
N SER A 46 -10.54 -13.16 2.39
CA SER A 46 -11.26 -11.90 2.24
C SER A 46 -10.60 -10.74 3.01
N VAL A 47 -10.10 -10.97 4.22
CA VAL A 47 -9.37 -9.94 4.98
C VAL A 47 -8.02 -9.65 4.32
N GLY A 48 -7.33 -10.68 3.86
CA GLY A 48 -6.04 -10.56 3.17
C GLY A 48 -6.13 -9.69 1.91
N THR A 49 -7.14 -9.90 1.06
CA THR A 49 -7.33 -9.09 -0.15
C THR A 49 -7.67 -7.64 0.17
N ARG A 50 -8.44 -7.37 1.22
CA ARG A 50 -8.76 -5.99 1.65
C ARG A 50 -7.53 -5.23 2.13
N VAL A 51 -6.66 -5.86 2.92
CA VAL A 51 -5.40 -5.24 3.38
C VAL A 51 -4.47 -4.96 2.20
N GLN A 52 -4.40 -5.88 1.23
CA GLN A 52 -3.61 -5.70 0.02
C GLN A 52 -4.16 -4.54 -0.84
N ALA A 53 -5.47 -4.50 -1.06
CA ALA A 53 -6.11 -3.42 -1.80
C ALA A 53 -5.86 -2.06 -1.12
N LYS A 54 -5.95 -2.00 0.21
CA LYS A 54 -5.68 -0.77 0.96
C LYS A 54 -4.26 -0.25 0.74
N ARG A 55 -3.26 -1.13 0.71
CA ARG A 55 -1.86 -0.73 0.47
C ARG A 55 -1.67 -0.13 -0.92
N VAL A 56 -2.31 -0.70 -1.94
CA VAL A 56 -2.26 -0.17 -3.31
C VAL A 56 -3.00 1.17 -3.41
N GLU A 57 -4.12 1.30 -2.71
CA GLU A 57 -4.88 2.55 -2.62
C GLU A 57 -4.03 3.68 -2.03
N LEU A 58 -3.40 3.45 -0.87
CA LEU A 58 -2.52 4.43 -0.23
C LEU A 58 -1.32 4.80 -1.13
N ALA A 59 -0.70 3.81 -1.78
CA ALA A 59 0.39 4.07 -2.71
C ALA A 59 -0.06 4.88 -3.94
N THR A 60 -1.24 4.59 -4.47
CA THR A 60 -1.82 5.34 -5.59
C THR A 60 -2.15 6.77 -5.17
N GLN A 61 -2.74 6.95 -3.99
CA GLN A 61 -3.04 8.26 -3.42
C GLN A 61 -1.77 9.09 -3.23
N ALA A 62 -0.72 8.50 -2.64
CA ALA A 62 0.57 9.14 -2.41
C ALA A 62 1.26 9.57 -3.72
N GLY A 63 1.24 8.71 -4.74
CA GLY A 63 1.84 9.07 -6.03
C GLY A 63 1.01 10.11 -6.79
N LYS A 64 -0.32 10.08 -6.70
CA LYS A 64 -1.19 11.11 -7.30
C LYS A 64 -1.02 12.46 -6.61
N SER A 65 -1.01 12.50 -5.28
CA SER A 65 -0.83 13.75 -4.54
C SER A 65 0.51 14.42 -4.87
N TYR A 66 1.58 13.64 -5.02
CA TYR A 66 2.87 14.14 -5.49
C TYR A 66 2.77 14.71 -6.93
N ILE A 67 2.16 13.96 -7.86
CA ILE A 67 1.97 14.42 -9.24
C ILE A 67 1.19 15.73 -9.27
N ASP A 68 0.10 15.82 -8.52
CA ASP A 68 -0.75 17.01 -8.45
C ASP A 68 0.00 18.20 -7.84
N TRP A 69 0.81 17.97 -6.79
CA TRP A 69 1.66 19.00 -6.20
C TRP A 69 2.70 19.54 -7.19
N VAL A 70 3.36 18.67 -7.96
CA VAL A 70 4.30 19.09 -9.02
C VAL A 70 3.58 19.87 -10.11
N LYS A 71 2.41 19.42 -10.56
CA LYS A 71 1.62 20.06 -11.63
C LYS A 71 0.98 21.37 -11.21
N ALA A 72 0.66 21.54 -9.93
CA ALA A 72 0.08 22.77 -9.37
C ALA A 72 1.12 23.89 -9.19
N ALA A 73 2.26 23.83 -9.88
CA ALA A 73 3.25 24.89 -9.86
C ALA A 73 2.69 26.13 -10.61
N PRO A 74 2.61 27.31 -9.95
CA PRO A 74 1.97 28.49 -10.53
C PRO A 74 2.79 29.18 -11.63
N ASP A 75 4.12 29.04 -11.59
CA ASP A 75 5.04 29.73 -12.50
C ASP A 75 6.29 28.90 -12.80
N ALA A 76 7.14 29.40 -13.71
CA ALA A 76 8.38 28.75 -14.12
C ALA A 76 9.37 28.49 -12.97
N ASN A 77 9.44 29.38 -11.98
CA ASN A 77 10.36 29.22 -10.84
C ASN A 77 9.85 28.10 -9.91
N ALA A 78 8.54 28.06 -9.66
CA ALA A 78 7.92 26.99 -8.90
C ALA A 78 8.07 25.63 -9.61
N ILE A 79 8.03 25.59 -10.95
CA ILE A 79 8.31 24.34 -11.69
C ILE A 79 9.75 23.88 -11.43
N LYS A 80 10.75 24.78 -11.49
CA LYS A 80 12.15 24.44 -11.19
C LYS A 80 12.34 23.92 -9.78
N GLU A 81 11.67 24.54 -8.81
CA GLU A 81 11.77 24.15 -7.41
C GLU A 81 11.14 22.79 -7.14
N ARG A 82 9.94 22.53 -7.69
CA ARG A 82 9.20 21.28 -7.45
C ARG A 82 9.71 20.12 -8.29
N ALA A 83 10.35 20.40 -9.42
CA ALA A 83 10.84 19.38 -10.33
C ALA A 83 11.80 18.40 -9.62
N PRO A 84 11.62 17.10 -9.84
CA PRO A 84 12.61 16.11 -9.41
C PRO A 84 13.93 16.31 -10.16
N LYS A 85 15.06 15.92 -9.56
CA LYS A 85 16.37 15.99 -10.24
C LYS A 85 16.88 14.63 -10.71
N GLN A 86 16.14 13.57 -10.43
CA GLN A 86 16.51 12.21 -10.78
C GLN A 86 16.14 11.91 -12.24
N THR A 87 17.14 11.56 -13.04
CA THR A 87 16.97 11.05 -14.42
C THR A 87 17.29 9.55 -14.53
N ALA A 88 18.05 9.02 -13.56
CA ALA A 88 18.38 7.61 -13.54
C ALA A 88 17.15 6.76 -13.17
N ILE A 89 16.87 5.75 -14.00
CA ILE A 89 15.77 4.80 -13.78
C ILE A 89 16.13 3.66 -12.80
N THR A 90 17.27 3.76 -12.13
CA THR A 90 17.76 2.77 -11.16
C THR A 90 16.89 2.72 -9.92
N ALA A 91 16.93 1.59 -9.21
CA ALA A 91 16.26 1.48 -7.92
C ALA A 91 16.96 2.40 -6.91
N PRO A 92 16.22 3.02 -5.98
CA PRO A 92 16.85 3.71 -4.86
C PRO A 92 17.57 2.71 -3.96
N ALA A 93 18.56 3.17 -3.20
CA ALA A 93 19.19 2.37 -2.15
C ALA A 93 18.39 2.45 -0.85
N THR A 94 18.47 1.42 -0.01
CA THR A 94 17.83 1.45 1.33
C THR A 94 18.35 2.58 2.22
N GLY A 95 19.62 2.96 2.05
CA GLY A 95 20.23 4.12 2.73
C GLY A 95 19.82 5.49 2.19
N ASP A 96 19.08 5.56 1.07
CA ASP A 96 18.65 6.85 0.49
C ASP A 96 17.54 7.52 1.31
N LEU A 97 16.86 6.75 2.17
CA LEU A 97 15.91 7.27 3.15
C LEU A 97 16.67 7.72 4.42
N THR A 98 17.47 8.78 4.30
CA THR A 98 18.18 9.38 5.44
C THR A 98 17.21 10.14 6.34
N SER A 99 17.16 9.79 7.64
CA SER A 99 16.41 10.42 8.75
C SER A 99 15.21 11.32 8.36
N ASP A 100 14.01 10.78 8.55
CA ASP A 100 12.67 11.40 8.60
C ASP A 100 12.21 12.29 7.43
N CYS A 101 12.99 12.52 6.37
CA CYS A 101 12.52 13.30 5.21
C CYS A 101 11.80 14.62 5.59
N THR A 102 12.25 15.29 6.65
CA THR A 102 11.56 16.43 7.28
C THR A 102 11.82 17.76 6.57
N SER A 103 12.33 17.72 5.32
CA SER A 103 12.56 18.95 4.58
C SER A 103 11.24 19.67 4.31
N LYS A 104 11.28 21.01 4.29
CA LYS A 104 10.10 21.83 3.96
C LYS A 104 9.49 21.49 2.60
N ASP A 105 10.31 21.01 1.67
CA ASP A 105 9.91 20.66 0.31
C ASP A 105 9.34 19.23 0.21
N GLY A 106 9.31 18.46 1.31
CA GLY A 106 8.84 17.07 1.37
C GLY A 106 9.80 16.02 0.80
N TYR A 107 10.95 16.43 0.26
CA TYR A 107 11.99 15.53 -0.22
C TYR A 107 12.86 14.99 0.90
N CYS A 108 13.27 13.72 0.80
CA CYS A 108 14.17 13.07 1.75
C CYS A 108 15.61 13.58 1.63
N THR A 109 15.99 14.01 0.43
CA THR A 109 17.29 14.64 0.15
C THR A 109 17.07 15.92 -0.65
N THR A 110 17.58 17.04 -0.15
CA THR A 110 17.35 18.37 -0.75
C THR A 110 18.21 18.60 -2.00
N THR A 111 19.43 18.04 -2.04
CA THR A 111 20.36 18.21 -3.15
C THR A 111 19.91 17.46 -4.40
N ASP A 112 19.56 16.18 -4.25
CA ASP A 112 19.31 15.28 -5.37
C ASP A 112 17.82 15.05 -5.65
N LYS A 113 16.92 15.45 -4.74
CA LYS A 113 15.46 15.30 -4.86
C LYS A 113 15.03 13.92 -5.40
N LYS A 114 15.71 12.86 -4.91
CA LYS A 114 15.57 11.47 -5.37
C LYS A 114 14.32 10.79 -4.84
N LEU A 115 13.93 11.13 -3.61
CA LEU A 115 12.83 10.52 -2.89
C LEU A 115 11.99 11.61 -2.23
N TYR A 116 10.68 11.48 -2.35
CA TYR A 116 9.69 12.35 -1.73
C TYR A 116 8.86 11.54 -0.74
N CYS A 117 8.70 12.07 0.47
CA CYS A 117 7.98 11.40 1.52
C CYS A 117 6.50 11.80 1.54
N VAL A 118 5.62 10.81 1.60
CA VAL A 118 4.22 11.01 1.93
C VAL A 118 3.97 10.34 3.27
N ASN A 119 4.00 11.17 4.31
CA ASN A 119 3.65 10.78 5.68
C ASN A 119 2.14 10.54 5.77
N LEU A 120 1.75 9.37 6.23
CA LEU A 120 0.36 8.96 6.40
C LEU A 120 0.04 8.55 7.84
N ASP A 121 0.92 8.86 8.78
CA ASP A 121 0.72 8.69 10.21
C ASP A 121 0.97 10.00 11.00
N GLU A 122 0.90 9.89 12.33
CA GLU A 122 1.01 11.03 13.23
C GLU A 122 2.47 11.46 13.48
N THR A 123 3.44 10.62 13.13
CA THR A 123 4.84 10.93 13.35
C THR A 123 5.39 11.66 12.14
N ALA A 124 6.14 12.73 12.36
CA ALA A 124 6.70 13.48 11.25
C ALA A 124 7.69 12.61 10.44
N GLY A 125 7.51 12.59 9.13
CA GLY A 125 8.45 11.98 8.20
C GLY A 125 8.01 10.64 7.64
N CYS A 126 8.92 9.96 6.93
CA CYS A 126 8.70 8.60 6.44
C CYS A 126 9.55 7.63 7.23
N GLN A 127 8.89 6.73 7.96
CA GLN A 127 9.57 5.83 8.87
C GLN A 127 9.67 4.42 8.28
N THR A 128 10.84 3.79 8.40
CA THR A 128 11.05 2.42 7.89
C THR A 128 10.25 1.35 8.64
N ASN A 129 9.71 1.68 9.82
CA ASN A 129 8.80 0.84 10.60
C ASN A 129 7.32 1.20 10.39
N SER A 130 6.99 2.31 9.70
CA SER A 130 5.61 2.68 9.44
C SER A 130 4.98 1.76 8.38
N PRO A 131 3.80 1.19 8.64
CA PRO A 131 3.08 0.35 7.69
C PRO A 131 2.28 1.16 6.66
N VAL A 132 2.11 2.46 6.88
CA VAL A 132 1.25 3.33 6.06
C VAL A 132 2.03 4.35 5.26
N ASP A 133 3.22 4.77 5.72
CA ASP A 133 4.03 5.73 5.00
C ASP A 133 4.47 5.23 3.63
N MET A 134 4.45 6.16 2.68
CA MET A 134 4.78 5.90 1.29
C MET A 134 5.92 6.81 0.84
N VAL A 135 6.87 6.22 0.11
CA VAL A 135 8.02 6.92 -0.44
C VAL A 135 7.88 6.93 -1.95
N VAL A 136 7.84 8.13 -2.50
CA VAL A 136 7.70 8.38 -3.92
C VAL A 136 9.09 8.60 -4.52
N GLN A 137 9.43 7.82 -5.55
CA GLN A 137 10.61 8.01 -6.38
C GLN A 137 10.16 8.64 -7.71
N PRO A 138 10.31 9.97 -7.86
CA PRO A 138 10.06 10.64 -9.13
C PRO A 138 11.27 10.57 -10.04
N ILE A 139 11.05 10.37 -11.33
CA ILE A 139 12.09 10.21 -12.36
C ILE A 139 11.69 11.03 -13.59
N ILE A 140 12.56 11.91 -14.05
CA ILE A 140 12.40 12.61 -15.33
C ILE A 140 12.79 11.67 -16.47
N THR A 141 11.93 11.57 -17.48
CA THR A 141 12.10 10.63 -18.61
C THR A 141 12.13 11.32 -19.97
N LYS A 142 11.37 12.40 -20.18
CA LYS A 142 11.30 13.10 -21.47
C LYS A 142 11.58 14.58 -21.30
N VAL A 143 12.86 14.94 -21.28
CA VAL A 143 13.31 16.32 -21.17
C VAL A 143 14.44 16.55 -22.17
N THR A 144 14.41 17.68 -22.86
CA THR A 144 15.48 18.11 -23.78
C THR A 144 16.72 18.55 -23.00
N ASP A 145 16.51 19.18 -21.84
CA ASP A 145 17.55 19.62 -20.91
C ASP A 145 17.05 19.46 -19.47
N ALA A 146 17.60 18.49 -18.71
CA ALA A 146 17.21 18.22 -17.33
C ALA A 146 17.50 19.40 -16.37
N THR A 147 18.29 20.38 -16.79
CA THR A 147 18.54 21.62 -16.03
C THR A 147 17.46 22.68 -16.24
N LYS A 148 16.54 22.48 -17.20
CA LYS A 148 15.45 23.42 -17.55
C LYS A 148 14.07 22.75 -17.51
N PRO A 149 13.64 22.23 -16.34
CA PRO A 149 12.34 21.56 -16.21
C PRO A 149 11.14 22.49 -16.48
N GLU A 150 11.32 23.81 -16.43
CA GLU A 150 10.30 24.80 -16.80
C GLU A 150 9.82 24.69 -18.25
N ASN A 151 10.61 24.06 -19.12
CA ASN A 151 10.24 23.78 -20.52
C ASN A 151 9.30 22.56 -20.65
N GLY A 152 8.93 21.97 -19.53
CA GLY A 152 8.09 20.78 -19.47
C GLY A 152 8.87 19.49 -19.64
N TYR A 153 8.35 18.42 -19.04
CA TYR A 153 9.02 17.13 -19.01
C TYR A 153 8.04 15.97 -18.82
N GLY A 154 8.41 14.80 -19.32
CA GLY A 154 7.78 13.54 -18.95
C GLY A 154 8.31 13.06 -17.60
N MET A 155 7.43 12.60 -16.73
CA MET A 155 7.76 12.12 -15.39
C MET A 155 7.20 10.71 -15.18
N GLN A 156 8.06 9.81 -14.71
CA GLN A 156 7.67 8.52 -14.16
C GLN A 156 7.75 8.60 -12.64
N VAL A 157 6.72 8.08 -11.97
CA VAL A 157 6.60 8.06 -10.51
C VAL A 157 6.50 6.61 -10.09
N ARG A 158 7.41 6.16 -9.22
CA ARG A 158 7.36 4.85 -8.57
C ARG A 158 7.05 5.06 -7.09
N VAL A 159 6.14 4.28 -6.53
CA VAL A 159 5.79 4.41 -5.11
C VAL A 159 6.16 3.14 -4.37
N TYR A 160 6.98 3.28 -3.34
CA TYR A 160 7.42 2.22 -2.45
C TYR A 160 6.79 2.42 -1.08
N ARG A 161 6.67 1.32 -0.32
CA ARG A 161 6.38 1.41 1.11
C ARG A 161 7.61 2.01 1.82
N ALA A 162 7.45 2.84 2.84
CA ALA A 162 8.59 3.31 3.63
C ALA A 162 9.38 2.14 4.26
N ASN A 163 8.67 1.08 4.65
CA ASN A 163 9.32 -0.14 5.15
C ASN A 163 10.19 -0.88 4.12
N SER A 164 10.12 -0.55 2.83
CA SER A 164 10.99 -1.11 1.79
C SER A 164 12.45 -0.66 1.95
N PHE A 165 12.68 0.40 2.73
CA PHE A 165 14.00 0.98 3.00
C PHE A 165 14.64 0.44 4.29
N ALA A 166 13.97 -0.50 4.99
CA ALA A 166 14.54 -1.14 6.16
C ALA A 166 15.83 -1.94 5.82
N PRO A 167 16.78 -2.06 6.76
CA PRO A 167 17.98 -2.87 6.57
C PRO A 167 17.64 -4.32 6.13
N GLY A 168 18.41 -4.85 5.19
CA GLY A 168 18.23 -6.22 4.68
C GLY A 168 17.22 -6.37 3.53
N VAL A 169 16.55 -5.28 3.10
CA VAL A 169 15.78 -5.26 1.86
C VAL A 169 16.67 -4.79 0.71
N THR A 170 16.52 -5.38 -0.48
CA THR A 170 17.16 -4.88 -1.71
C THR A 170 16.08 -4.36 -2.63
N LEU A 171 16.09 -3.05 -2.88
CA LEU A 171 15.16 -2.41 -3.81
C LEU A 171 15.55 -2.77 -5.25
N GLN A 172 14.54 -3.05 -6.06
CA GLN A 172 14.69 -3.52 -7.43
C GLN A 172 13.94 -2.59 -8.38
N SER A 173 14.53 -2.37 -9.55
CA SER A 173 13.81 -1.71 -10.63
C SER A 173 12.85 -2.72 -11.24
N PRO A 174 11.55 -2.41 -11.30
CA PRO A 174 10.57 -3.32 -11.85
C PRO A 174 10.88 -3.58 -13.33
N THR A 175 10.93 -4.85 -13.71
CA THR A 175 11.06 -5.30 -15.10
C THR A 175 9.68 -5.37 -15.76
N LYS A 176 9.63 -5.45 -17.10
CA LYS A 176 8.34 -5.55 -17.84
C LYS A 176 7.50 -6.78 -17.45
N SER A 177 8.12 -7.80 -16.84
CA SER A 177 7.52 -9.06 -16.39
C SER A 177 7.05 -9.05 -14.93
N ASP A 178 7.35 -7.99 -14.17
CA ASP A 178 6.94 -7.91 -12.78
C ASP A 178 5.50 -7.41 -12.68
N SER A 179 4.57 -8.36 -12.50
CA SER A 179 3.21 -8.04 -12.10
C SER A 179 3.24 -7.30 -10.76
N LEU A 180 3.02 -5.97 -10.81
CA LEU A 180 2.94 -5.11 -9.63
C LEU A 180 1.80 -5.54 -8.69
N THR A 181 0.79 -6.23 -9.21
CA THR A 181 -0.38 -6.68 -8.47
C THR A 181 -0.22 -8.04 -7.81
N THR A 182 0.73 -8.90 -8.22
CA THR A 182 0.92 -10.22 -7.60
C THR A 182 2.30 -10.40 -6.97
N ASN A 183 3.35 -9.86 -7.59
CA ASN A 183 4.73 -10.04 -7.13
C ASN A 183 5.17 -8.92 -6.17
N ALA A 184 4.80 -7.66 -6.46
CA ALA A 184 5.22 -6.52 -5.61
C ALA A 184 4.44 -6.42 -4.28
N LEU A 185 3.30 -7.09 -4.15
CA LEU A 185 2.57 -7.12 -2.88
C LEU A 185 3.33 -7.92 -1.81
N GLY A 186 3.94 -9.04 -2.20
CA GLY A 186 4.77 -9.90 -1.36
C GLY A 186 6.24 -9.48 -1.31
N ASN A 187 6.79 -8.96 -2.42
CA ASN A 187 8.17 -8.50 -2.49
C ASN A 187 8.29 -7.02 -2.10
N ARG A 188 8.86 -6.77 -0.92
CA ARG A 188 9.13 -5.41 -0.40
C ARG A 188 10.17 -4.64 -1.22
N GLY A 189 10.95 -5.30 -2.08
CA GLY A 189 11.94 -4.65 -2.94
C GLY A 189 11.34 -3.96 -4.17
N LEU A 190 10.09 -4.24 -4.52
CA LEU A 190 9.44 -3.69 -5.72
C LEU A 190 8.51 -2.52 -5.37
N PRO A 191 8.33 -1.55 -6.28
CA PRO A 191 7.33 -0.51 -6.10
C PRO A 191 5.92 -1.11 -6.15
N LEU A 192 5.00 -0.55 -5.38
CA LEU A 192 3.59 -0.96 -5.38
C LEU A 192 2.84 -0.45 -6.60
N VAL A 193 3.19 0.76 -7.04
CA VAL A 193 2.52 1.45 -8.15
C VAL A 193 3.56 2.19 -8.97
N MET A 194 3.35 2.19 -10.28
CA MET A 194 4.08 3.04 -11.22
C MET A 194 3.09 3.87 -12.02
N MET A 195 3.37 5.16 -12.12
CA MET A 195 2.59 6.11 -12.92
C MET A 195 3.52 6.85 -13.88
N LYS A 196 3.00 7.18 -15.07
CA LYS A 196 3.67 8.07 -16.01
C LYS A 196 2.76 9.25 -16.25
N THR A 197 3.34 10.44 -16.28
CA THR A 197 2.61 11.70 -16.44
C THR A 197 3.49 12.71 -17.14
N GLU A 198 2.89 13.80 -17.60
CA GLU A 198 3.63 14.91 -18.19
C GLU A 198 3.36 16.19 -17.40
N VAL A 199 4.42 16.98 -17.21
CA VAL A 199 4.38 18.32 -16.64
C VAL A 199 4.58 19.30 -17.79
N LEU A 200 3.62 20.20 -17.96
CA LEU A 200 3.60 21.16 -19.07
C LEU A 200 4.48 22.38 -18.76
N PRO A 201 5.09 23.01 -19.78
CA PRO A 201 5.78 24.27 -19.61
C PRO A 201 4.81 25.40 -19.23
N SER A 202 5.31 26.42 -18.53
CA SER A 202 4.58 27.68 -18.36
C SER A 202 4.47 28.38 -19.73
N GLY A 203 3.25 28.58 -20.22
CA GLY A 203 3.03 29.12 -21.57
C GLY A 203 3.23 28.10 -22.69
N ALA A 204 2.83 26.84 -22.45
CA ALA A 204 3.02 25.75 -23.40
C ALA A 204 2.50 26.06 -24.82
N THR A 205 3.41 26.04 -25.79
CA THR A 205 3.06 26.04 -27.21
C THR A 205 2.94 24.60 -27.73
N PHE A 206 2.28 24.47 -28.88
CA PHE A 206 2.15 23.18 -29.56
C PHE A 206 3.52 22.62 -30.00
N GLU A 207 4.50 23.49 -30.36
CA GLU A 207 5.85 23.04 -30.72
C GLU A 207 6.56 22.34 -29.55
N ASN A 208 6.46 22.90 -28.34
CA ASN A 208 7.07 22.29 -27.14
C ASN A 208 6.51 20.88 -26.87
N LEU A 209 5.24 20.64 -27.20
CA LEU A 209 4.62 19.33 -27.08
C LEU A 209 5.12 18.38 -28.17
N GLN A 210 5.25 18.85 -29.41
CA GLN A 210 5.74 18.06 -30.54
C GLN A 210 7.20 17.64 -30.36
N GLU A 211 8.07 18.52 -29.87
CA GLU A 211 9.47 18.19 -29.56
C GLU A 211 9.55 17.10 -28.49
N ARG A 212 8.72 17.19 -27.45
CA ARG A 212 8.72 16.22 -26.36
C ARG A 212 8.16 14.85 -26.78
N LEU A 213 7.21 14.81 -27.72
CA LEU A 213 6.70 13.56 -28.29
C LEU A 213 7.76 12.83 -29.14
N LYS A 214 8.74 13.55 -29.71
CA LYS A 214 9.87 12.96 -30.45
C LYS A 214 10.93 12.37 -29.53
N LEU A 215 10.94 12.71 -28.24
CA LEU A 215 11.87 12.15 -27.28
C LEU A 215 11.46 10.68 -26.94
N PRO A 216 12.43 9.74 -26.94
CA PRO A 216 12.19 8.32 -26.70
C PRO A 216 11.61 8.01 -25.31
#